data_AF-A0A1M7ENF8-F1
#
_entry.id   AF-A0A1M7ENF8-F1
#
_cell.length_a   1.000
_cell.length_b   1.000
_cell.length_c   1.000
_cell.angle_alpha   90.00
_cell.angle_beta   90.00
_cell.angle_gamma   90.00
#
_symmetry.space_group_name_H-M   'P 1'
#
loop_
_entity.id
_entity.type
_entity.pdbx_description
1 polymer ?
#
loop_
_entity_poly.entity_id
_entity_poly.type
_entity_poly.pdbx_seq_one_letter_code
_entity_poly.pdbx_strand_id
1 'polypeptide(L)'
;MHEASAPRSFLAFDFGTLRVGVASGNTVTRTATPLRTVAAVGDARFAALGKLIAEWQPHALVVGVPVHPDGAPHENTVRAQRFARQLHGRFRLPVHEVDERYTTTEAHAMGASDVDAASAAIILEQYLRALP
;
A
#
# COMPACT_ATOMS: atom_id res chain seq x y z
N MET A 1 -16.56 28.86 3.49
CA MET A 1 -17.03 27.84 2.52
C MET A 1 -15.92 26.81 2.43
N HIS A 2 -16.11 25.61 2.98
CA HIS A 2 -15.11 24.55 2.82
C HIS A 2 -15.24 24.02 1.39
N GLU A 3 -14.25 24.36 0.55
CA GLU A 3 -14.09 23.74 -0.75
C GLU A 3 -13.77 22.26 -0.49
N ALA A 4 -14.73 21.37 -0.73
CA ALA A 4 -14.48 19.94 -0.68
C ALA A 4 -13.44 19.64 -1.77
N SER A 5 -12.21 19.36 -1.34
CA SER A 5 -11.11 18.95 -2.23
C SER A 5 -11.61 17.89 -3.20
N ALA A 6 -11.25 18.01 -4.49
CA ALA A 6 -11.59 17.02 -5.51
C ALA A 6 -11.24 15.58 -5.05
N PRO A 7 -12.05 14.58 -5.45
CA PRO A 7 -11.79 13.18 -5.12
C PRO A 7 -10.38 12.75 -5.48
N ARG A 8 -9.63 12.18 -4.53
CA ARG A 8 -8.30 11.61 -4.77
C ARG A 8 -8.36 10.09 -4.70
N SER A 9 -7.72 9.45 -5.66
CA SER A 9 -7.52 8.00 -5.76
C SER A 9 -6.11 7.61 -5.32
N PHE A 10 -5.98 6.41 -4.79
CA PHE A 10 -4.71 5.88 -4.28
C PHE A 10 -4.55 4.42 -4.67
N LEU A 11 -3.30 3.99 -4.83
CA LEU A 11 -2.92 2.58 -4.77
C LEU A 11 -2.11 2.33 -3.51
N ALA A 12 -2.41 1.25 -2.81
CA ALA A 12 -1.64 0.79 -1.67
C ALA A 12 -0.89 -0.49 -1.96
N PHE A 13 0.24 -0.65 -1.28
CA PHE A 13 1.13 -1.79 -1.40
C PHE A 13 1.47 -2.36 -0.02
N ASP A 14 1.17 -3.64 0.15
CA ASP A 14 1.71 -4.46 1.24
C ASP A 14 3.01 -5.12 0.74
N PHE A 15 4.14 -4.71 1.31
CA PHE A 15 5.45 -5.10 0.80
C PHE A 15 5.97 -6.39 1.45
N GLY A 16 5.98 -7.46 0.68
CA GLY A 16 6.78 -8.65 0.95
C GLY A 16 8.05 -8.71 0.09
N THR A 17 9.06 -9.45 0.56
CA THR A 17 10.31 -9.65 -0.18
C THR A 17 10.12 -10.37 -1.51
N LEU A 18 9.12 -11.25 -1.61
CA LEU A 18 8.79 -12.05 -2.79
C LEU A 18 7.50 -11.62 -3.51
N ARG A 19 6.57 -11.03 -2.76
CA ARG A 19 5.20 -10.73 -3.19
C ARG A 19 4.82 -9.33 -2.72
N VAL A 20 4.00 -8.64 -3.49
CA VAL A 20 3.44 -7.33 -3.10
C VAL A 20 1.94 -7.37 -3.29
N GLY A 21 1.19 -7.26 -2.20
CA GLY A 21 -0.25 -7.08 -2.25
C GLY A 21 -0.58 -5.69 -2.78
N VAL A 22 -1.63 -5.58 -3.60
CA VAL A 22 -2.07 -4.29 -4.18
C VAL A 22 -3.55 -4.07 -3.92
N ALA A 23 -3.91 -2.86 -3.51
CA ALA A 23 -5.28 -2.40 -3.35
C ALA A 23 -5.50 -0.99 -3.93
N SER A 24 -6.73 -0.66 -4.28
CA SER A 24 -7.16 0.68 -4.71
C SER A 24 -8.17 1.27 -3.75
N GLY A 25 -8.19 2.59 -3.62
CA GLY A 25 -9.13 3.29 -2.74
C GLY A 25 -9.21 4.78 -3.07
N ASN A 26 -10.16 5.48 -2.46
CA ASN A 26 -10.40 6.90 -2.73
C ASN A 26 -10.95 7.66 -1.53
N THR A 27 -10.84 8.99 -1.56
CA THR A 27 -11.30 9.87 -0.47
C THR A 27 -12.82 10.02 -0.35
N VAL A 28 -13.60 9.61 -1.37
CA VAL A 28 -15.06 9.76 -1.37
C VAL A 28 -15.69 8.70 -0.48
N THR A 29 -15.36 7.44 -0.71
CA THR A 29 -15.89 6.32 0.08
C THR A 29 -15.07 6.09 1.35
N ARG A 30 -13.80 6.54 1.38
CA ARG A 30 -12.82 6.22 2.43
C ARG A 30 -12.69 4.71 2.67
N THR A 31 -12.90 3.93 1.62
CA THR A 31 -12.75 2.47 1.60
C THR A 31 -11.69 2.05 0.59
N ALA A 32 -11.23 0.82 0.72
CA ALA A 32 -10.29 0.21 -0.20
C ALA A 32 -10.80 -1.13 -0.71
N THR A 33 -10.31 -1.55 -1.88
CA THR A 33 -10.65 -2.82 -2.50
C THR A 33 -9.35 -3.54 -2.89
N PRO A 34 -9.17 -4.80 -2.46
CA PRO A 34 -8.06 -5.63 -2.90
C PRO A 34 -8.09 -5.76 -4.43
N LEU A 35 -6.94 -5.59 -5.08
CA LEU A 35 -6.83 -5.81 -6.53
C LEU A 35 -6.25 -7.19 -6.81
N ARG A 36 -5.00 -7.40 -6.38
CA ARG A 36 -4.24 -8.64 -6.62
C ARG A 36 -2.89 -8.59 -5.93
N THR A 37 -2.28 -9.76 -5.79
CA THR A 37 -0.87 -9.88 -5.47
C THR A 37 0.02 -9.95 -6.71
N VAL A 38 1.12 -9.20 -6.66
CA VAL A 38 2.23 -9.25 -7.62
C VAL A 38 3.35 -10.10 -7.05
N ALA A 39 3.50 -11.32 -7.58
CA ALA A 39 4.60 -12.23 -7.24
C ALA A 39 5.81 -11.99 -8.15
N ALA A 40 6.58 -10.94 -7.88
CA ALA A 40 7.79 -10.58 -8.62
C ALA A 40 8.79 -9.85 -7.71
N VAL A 41 10.06 -9.87 -8.13
CA VAL A 41 11.18 -9.23 -7.42
C VAL A 41 11.96 -8.29 -8.34
N GLY A 42 12.78 -7.41 -7.75
CA GLY A 42 13.65 -6.50 -8.51
C GLY A 42 12.89 -5.63 -9.51
N ASP A 43 13.45 -5.42 -10.70
CA ASP A 43 12.84 -4.56 -11.71
C ASP A 43 11.56 -5.14 -12.33
N ALA A 44 11.40 -6.47 -12.37
CA ALA A 44 10.17 -7.11 -12.85
C ALA A 44 8.95 -6.73 -11.97
N ARG A 45 9.17 -6.58 -10.65
CA ARG A 45 8.16 -6.03 -9.73
C ARG A 45 7.75 -4.63 -10.15
N PHE A 46 8.71 -3.73 -10.34
CA PHE A 46 8.41 -2.34 -10.70
C PHE A 46 7.74 -2.24 -12.08
N ALA A 47 8.11 -3.08 -13.04
CA ALA A 47 7.42 -3.15 -14.32
C ALA A 47 5.94 -3.56 -14.15
N ALA A 48 5.65 -4.55 -13.31
CA ALA A 48 4.28 -4.98 -13.03
C ALA A 48 3.47 -3.91 -12.28
N LEU A 49 4.06 -3.29 -11.24
CA LEU A 49 3.41 -2.20 -10.51
C LEU A 49 3.20 -0.97 -11.39
N GLY A 50 4.14 -0.66 -12.28
CA GLY A 50 4.01 0.44 -13.24
C GLY A 50 2.82 0.28 -14.18
N LYS A 51 2.50 -0.95 -14.59
CA LYS A 51 1.27 -1.23 -15.37
C LYS A 51 0.01 -0.88 -14.58
N LEU A 52 -0.05 -1.29 -13.31
CA LEU A 52 -1.18 -0.98 -12.43
C LEU A 52 -1.29 0.53 -12.16
N ILE A 53 -0.17 1.23 -11.94
CA ILE A 53 -0.15 2.68 -11.76
C ILE A 53 -0.63 3.40 -13.03
N ALA A 54 -0.21 2.95 -14.21
CA ALA A 54 -0.66 3.53 -15.48
C ALA A 54 -2.15 3.29 -15.76
N GLU A 55 -2.66 2.12 -15.38
CA GLU A 55 -4.06 1.74 -15.52
C GLU A 55 -4.97 2.53 -14.57
N TRP A 56 -4.59 2.62 -13.28
CA TRP A 56 -5.42 3.21 -12.22
C TRP A 56 -5.21 4.71 -12.01
N GLN A 57 -4.11 5.27 -12.52
CA GLN A 57 -3.74 6.68 -12.42
C GLN A 57 -3.97 7.28 -11.02
N PRO A 58 -3.37 6.70 -9.97
CA PRO A 58 -3.55 7.19 -8.61
C PRO A 58 -2.90 8.56 -8.43
N HIS A 59 -3.47 9.37 -7.52
CA HIS A 59 -2.91 10.66 -7.14
C HIS A 59 -1.69 10.51 -6.22
N ALA A 60 -1.67 9.45 -5.42
CA ALA A 60 -0.56 9.10 -4.56
C ALA A 60 -0.55 7.59 -4.27
N LEU A 61 0.59 7.12 -3.77
CA LEU A 61 0.81 5.74 -3.40
C LEU A 61 0.87 5.63 -1.88
N VAL A 62 0.47 4.49 -1.35
CA VAL A 62 0.56 4.16 0.08
C VAL A 62 1.36 2.88 0.22
N VAL A 63 2.30 2.85 1.17
CA VAL A 63 3.12 1.67 1.46
C VAL A 63 2.99 1.39 2.94
N GLY A 64 2.60 0.18 3.28
CA GLY A 64 2.66 -0.24 4.66
C GLY A 64 4.11 -0.53 5.08
N VAL A 65 4.44 -0.15 6.31
CA VAL A 65 5.77 -0.27 6.90
C VAL A 65 5.62 -0.96 8.25
N PRO A 66 6.21 -2.16 8.43
CA PRO A 66 6.19 -2.86 9.70
C PRO A 66 6.86 -2.02 10.78
N VAL A 67 6.17 -1.83 11.92
CA VAL A 67 6.78 -1.26 13.12
C VAL A 67 6.81 -2.31 14.21
N HIS A 68 8.00 -2.58 14.73
CA HIS A 68 8.20 -3.59 15.76
C HIS A 68 8.24 -2.93 17.15
N PRO A 69 7.44 -3.42 18.11
CA PRO A 69 7.43 -2.89 19.48
C PRO A 69 8.70 -3.25 20.27
N ASP A 70 9.41 -4.31 19.89
CA ASP A 70 10.39 -5.00 20.76
C ASP A 70 11.86 -4.77 20.38
N GLY A 71 12.16 -3.82 19.49
CA GLY A 71 13.54 -3.45 19.12
C GLY A 71 14.32 -4.47 18.26
N ALA A 72 13.66 -5.51 17.76
CA ALA A 72 14.24 -6.48 16.82
C ALA A 72 14.65 -5.80 15.48
N PRO A 73 15.60 -6.37 14.72
CA PRO A 73 16.21 -5.69 13.57
C PRO A 73 15.18 -5.14 12.59
N HIS A 74 15.22 -3.82 12.39
CA HIS A 74 14.41 -3.03 11.45
C HIS A 74 14.61 -3.40 9.97
N GLU A 75 15.12 -4.59 9.63
CA GLU A 75 15.45 -4.96 8.25
C GLU A 75 14.22 -4.91 7.34
N ASN A 76 13.06 -5.39 7.80
CA ASN A 76 11.83 -5.34 7.02
C ASN A 76 11.31 -3.90 6.89
N THR A 77 11.35 -3.10 7.97
CA THR A 77 11.07 -1.66 7.95
C THR A 77 11.95 -0.93 6.93
N VAL A 78 13.27 -1.17 6.97
CA VAL A 78 14.25 -0.55 6.06
C VAL A 78 14.01 -0.98 4.61
N ARG A 79 13.63 -2.25 4.38
CA ARG A 79 13.29 -2.74 3.04
C ARG A 79 11.99 -2.11 2.52
N ALA A 80 10.95 -2.00 3.33
CA ALA A 80 9.69 -1.34 2.98
C ALA A 80 9.90 0.16 2.68
N GLN A 81 10.67 0.86 3.50
CA GLN A 81 11.04 2.26 3.27
C GLN A 81 11.89 2.44 2.00
N ARG A 82 12.83 1.52 1.76
CA ARG A 82 13.58 1.51 0.49
C ARG A 82 12.65 1.32 -0.70
N PHE A 83 11.69 0.41 -0.60
CA PHE A 83 10.68 0.18 -1.62
C PHE A 83 9.82 1.43 -1.86
N ALA A 84 9.35 2.11 -0.82
CA ALA A 84 8.62 3.39 -0.92
C ALA A 84 9.46 4.47 -1.65
N ARG A 85 10.73 4.63 -1.30
CA ARG A 85 11.65 5.56 -1.97
C ARG A 85 11.86 5.18 -3.45
N GLN A 86 11.95 3.89 -3.76
CA GLN A 86 12.08 3.41 -5.13
C GLN A 86 10.81 3.66 -5.96
N LEU A 87 9.62 3.50 -5.38
CA LEU A 87 8.35 3.87 -6.01
C LEU A 87 8.32 5.37 -6.34
N HIS A 88 8.64 6.21 -5.36
CA HIS A 88 8.71 7.67 -5.55
C HIS A 88 9.71 8.04 -6.66
N GLY A 89 10.91 7.47 -6.61
CA GLY A 89 11.97 7.74 -7.59
C GLY A 89 11.62 7.32 -9.02
N ARG A 90 10.90 6.21 -9.18
CA ARG A 90 10.54 5.65 -10.50
C ARG A 90 9.30 6.30 -11.10
N PHE A 91 8.27 6.55 -10.28
CA PHE A 91 6.95 6.96 -10.77
C PHE A 91 6.61 8.42 -10.51
N ARG A 92 7.44 9.13 -9.73
CA ARG A 92 7.26 10.56 -9.39
C ARG A 92 5.93 10.89 -8.71
N LEU A 93 5.28 9.89 -8.14
CA LEU A 93 4.09 10.06 -7.32
C LEU A 93 4.47 10.31 -5.86
N PRO A 94 3.68 11.09 -5.10
CA PRO A 94 3.77 11.11 -3.65
C PRO A 94 3.60 9.69 -3.10
N VAL A 95 4.40 9.33 -2.09
CA VAL A 95 4.32 8.04 -1.41
C VAL A 95 4.17 8.29 0.08
N HIS A 96 3.12 7.73 0.66
CA HIS A 96 2.83 7.82 2.09
C HIS A 96 3.12 6.49 2.76
N GLU A 97 3.81 6.53 3.90
CA GLU A 97 4.09 5.35 4.71
C GLU A 97 3.03 5.20 5.81
N VAL A 98 2.54 3.99 6.02
CA VAL A 98 1.53 3.66 7.04
C VAL A 98 2.07 2.57 7.95
N ASP A 99 1.89 2.73 9.26
CA ASP A 99 2.29 1.74 10.25
C ASP A 99 1.40 0.50 10.19
N GLU A 100 1.99 -0.66 9.89
CA GLU A 100 1.33 -1.96 9.69
C GLU A 100 1.04 -2.76 10.98
N ARG A 101 1.22 -2.17 12.17
CA ARG A 101 1.17 -2.88 13.48
C ARG A 101 0.00 -3.83 13.76
N TYR A 102 -1.09 -3.82 12.97
CA TYR A 102 -2.29 -4.62 13.21
C TYR A 102 -2.83 -5.40 11.99
N THR A 103 -2.24 -5.26 10.80
CA THR A 103 -2.92 -5.61 9.55
C THR A 103 -2.90 -7.10 9.19
N THR A 104 -1.84 -7.83 9.58
CA THR A 104 -1.67 -9.24 9.21
C THR A 104 -2.62 -10.18 9.96
N THR A 105 -2.87 -9.94 11.24
CA THR A 105 -3.79 -10.76 12.05
C THR A 105 -5.24 -10.60 11.58
N GLU A 106 -5.64 -9.40 11.16
CA GLU A 106 -7.00 -9.12 10.67
C GLU A 106 -7.24 -9.72 9.28
N ALA A 107 -6.27 -9.65 8.37
CA ALA A 107 -6.41 -10.20 7.01
C ALA A 107 -6.61 -11.74 7.00
N HIS A 108 -5.88 -12.46 7.87
CA HIS A 108 -6.02 -13.91 8.00
C HIS A 108 -7.38 -14.32 8.60
N ALA A 109 -7.96 -13.52 9.49
CA ALA A 109 -9.24 -13.81 10.12
C ALA A 109 -10.44 -13.68 9.15
N MET A 110 -10.28 -12.94 8.05
CA MET A 110 -11.36 -12.70 7.07
C MET A 110 -11.53 -13.81 6.02
N GLY A 111 -10.69 -14.86 6.02
CA GLY A 111 -10.79 -15.95 5.04
C GLY A 111 -10.53 -15.52 3.58
N ALA A 112 -9.77 -14.44 3.39
CA ALA A 112 -9.47 -13.90 2.08
C ALA A 112 -8.69 -14.90 1.21
N SER A 113 -9.08 -15.03 -0.06
CA SER A 113 -8.38 -15.87 -1.03
C SER A 113 -6.99 -15.34 -1.40
N ASP A 114 -6.79 -14.01 -1.30
CA ASP A 114 -5.51 -13.33 -1.53
C ASP A 114 -5.18 -12.44 -0.32
N VAL A 115 -4.43 -13.00 0.63
CA VAL A 115 -4.12 -12.35 1.92
C VAL A 115 -3.27 -11.09 1.77
N ASP A 116 -2.29 -11.07 0.86
CA ASP A 116 -1.44 -9.88 0.71
C ASP A 116 -2.26 -8.72 0.11
N ALA A 117 -3.11 -8.99 -0.88
CA ALA A 117 -3.99 -7.96 -1.45
C ALA A 117 -5.02 -7.44 -0.44
N ALA A 118 -5.53 -8.33 0.44
CA ALA A 118 -6.41 -7.94 1.54
C ALA A 118 -5.68 -7.03 2.55
N SER A 119 -4.44 -7.37 2.89
CA SER A 119 -3.60 -6.56 3.79
C SER A 119 -3.34 -5.17 3.20
N ALA A 120 -3.06 -5.07 1.90
CA ALA A 120 -2.94 -3.79 1.20
C ALA A 120 -4.21 -2.93 1.27
N ALA A 121 -5.39 -3.55 1.25
CA ALA A 121 -6.65 -2.83 1.40
C ALA A 121 -6.82 -2.27 2.82
N ILE A 122 -6.51 -3.07 3.85
CA ILE A 122 -6.55 -2.63 5.25
C ILE A 122 -5.61 -1.43 5.48
N ILE A 123 -4.37 -1.52 4.98
CA ILE A 123 -3.38 -0.43 5.02
C ILE A 123 -3.97 0.85 4.41
N LEU A 124 -4.62 0.73 3.25
CA LEU A 124 -5.19 1.87 2.57
C LEU A 124 -6.38 2.46 3.30
N GLU A 125 -7.26 1.63 3.86
CA GLU A 125 -8.39 2.11 4.66
C GLU A 125 -7.92 2.87 5.90
N GLN A 126 -6.90 2.35 6.60
CA GLN A 126 -6.30 3.04 7.74
C GLN A 126 -5.81 4.44 7.34
N TYR A 127 -5.10 4.54 6.21
CA TYR A 127 -4.67 5.83 5.68
C TYR A 127 -5.85 6.76 5.36
N LEU A 128 -6.84 6.27 4.61
CA LEU A 128 -8.00 7.07 4.18
C LEU A 128 -8.86 7.55 5.35
N ARG A 129 -9.00 6.74 6.41
CA ARG A 129 -9.74 7.09 7.63
C ARG A 129 -9.01 8.13 8.48
N ALA A 130 -7.69 8.14 8.43
CA ALA A 130 -6.86 9.12 9.14
C ALA A 130 -6.77 10.48 8.42
N LEU A 131 -7.27 10.59 7.18
CA LEU A 131 -7.35 11.87 6.49
C LEU A 131 -8.37 12.80 7.17
N PRO A 132 -8.04 14.11 7.28
CA PRO A 132 -8.91 15.10 7.91
C PRO A 132 -10.28 15.27 7.22
#